data_AF-A0A920H2B0-F1
#
_entry.id   AF-A0A920H2B0-F1
#
_cell.length_a   1.000
_cell.length_b   1.000
_cell.length_c   1.000
_cell.angle_alpha   90.00
_cell.angle_beta   90.00
_cell.angle_gamma   90.00
#
_symmetry.space_group_name_H-M   'P 1'
#
loop_
_entity.id
_entity.type
_entity.pdbx_description
1 polymer ?
#
loop_
_entity_poly.entity_id
_entity_poly.type
_entity_poly.pdbx_seq_one_letter_code
_entity_poly.pdbx_strand_id
1 'polypeptide(L)'
;MNGLLPQCRCLTARAVISVLLLACVMTGLSQRALAQSDEVVIRIEVEDRSEDTIDRAAREALETALLKRSGDRALLQHPAVEAALASARTQLSLYQFERVGGKTRFVAQIDRTVVEDLIKAANGTFWTEARPPILLWLVIDDPAGRRFGNTAAEQPLWERLSETFDDLGVKLRRPLYDLSDAVLVSPDGLWRRDFGPIVEASERYGMTHLLLGRLIRLSNGRYIGEWVYRDVSVERAVSIQADSLETAIDPGVTLAMAEMRRQYAVA
;
A
#
# COMPACT_ATOMS: atom_id res chain seq x y z
N MET A 1 38.26 80.00 -23.72
CA MET A 1 37.92 78.68 -24.31
C MET A 1 38.40 77.62 -23.33
N ASN A 2 37.52 77.17 -22.45
CA ASN A 2 36.64 75.99 -22.58
C ASN A 2 37.36 74.68 -22.20
N GLY A 3 36.86 74.00 -21.17
CA GLY A 3 37.19 72.59 -20.92
C GLY A 3 36.98 72.10 -19.48
N LEU A 4 35.73 72.10 -19.00
CA LEU A 4 35.30 71.39 -17.79
C LEU A 4 35.23 69.86 -18.02
N LEU A 5 35.77 69.08 -17.06
CA LEU A 5 35.40 67.76 -16.48
C LEU A 5 34.50 66.78 -17.30
N PRO A 6 34.64 65.42 -17.21
CA PRO A 6 34.53 64.70 -15.91
C PRO A 6 35.20 63.30 -15.77
N GLN A 7 35.86 63.07 -14.63
CA GLN A 7 36.12 61.73 -14.07
C GLN A 7 35.19 61.46 -12.89
N CYS A 8 33.96 60.98 -13.12
CA CYS A 8 33.08 60.55 -12.02
C CYS A 8 31.93 59.67 -12.53
N ARG A 9 32.21 58.47 -13.05
CA ARG A 9 31.15 57.52 -13.50
C ARG A 9 31.31 56.07 -13.03
N CYS A 10 32.39 55.73 -12.34
CA CYS A 10 32.66 54.32 -11.97
C CYS A 10 32.21 53.95 -10.54
N LEU A 11 32.12 54.90 -9.60
CA LEU A 11 31.75 54.61 -8.21
C LEU A 11 30.24 54.38 -8.01
N THR A 12 29.38 55.03 -8.80
CA THR A 12 27.93 54.97 -8.64
C THR A 12 27.34 53.63 -9.11
N ALA A 13 27.94 52.98 -10.10
CA ALA A 13 27.47 51.68 -10.61
C ALA A 13 27.67 50.54 -9.59
N ARG A 14 28.79 50.53 -8.85
CA ARG A 14 29.04 49.52 -7.80
C ARG A 14 28.10 49.65 -6.60
N ALA A 15 27.80 50.88 -6.18
CA ALA A 15 26.87 51.14 -5.08
C ALA A 15 25.43 50.72 -5.41
N VAL A 16 24.97 50.96 -6.65
CA VAL A 16 23.63 50.56 -7.10
C VAL A 16 23.49 49.04 -7.21
N ILE A 17 24.53 48.34 -7.69
CA ILE A 17 24.54 46.87 -7.76
C ILE A 17 24.55 46.23 -6.36
N SER A 18 25.28 46.80 -5.40
CA SER A 18 25.29 46.33 -4.01
C SER A 18 23.95 46.55 -3.30
N VAL A 19 23.25 47.66 -3.55
CA VAL A 19 21.92 47.91 -2.97
C VAL A 19 20.85 47.01 -3.60
N LEU A 20 20.93 46.73 -4.90
CA LEU A 20 20.03 45.78 -5.59
C LEU A 20 20.24 44.33 -5.13
N LEU A 21 21.49 43.91 -4.90
CA LEU A 21 21.79 42.60 -4.34
C LEU A 21 21.31 42.46 -2.88
N LEU A 22 21.43 43.51 -2.06
CA LEU A 22 20.99 43.49 -0.67
C LEU A 22 19.45 43.51 -0.55
N ALA A 23 18.76 44.21 -1.45
CA ALA A 23 17.29 44.20 -1.53
C ALA A 23 16.74 42.84 -2.01
N CYS A 24 17.49 42.10 -2.83
CA CYS A 24 17.09 40.78 -3.31
C CYS A 24 17.30 39.65 -2.27
N VAL A 25 18.16 39.86 -1.28
CA VAL A 25 18.38 38.90 -0.17
C VAL A 25 17.29 39.01 0.90
N MET A 26 16.71 40.20 1.11
CA MET A 26 15.69 40.42 2.15
C MET A 26 14.27 39.98 1.74
N THR A 27 14.01 39.74 0.45
CA THR A 27 12.70 39.28 -0.06
C THR A 27 12.61 37.75 -0.22
N GLY A 28 13.70 37.00 0.03
CA GLY A 28 13.79 35.56 -0.25
C GLY A 28 13.42 34.59 0.88
N LEU A 29 13.11 35.06 2.10
CA LEU A 29 12.85 34.19 3.27
C LEU A 29 11.40 34.27 3.73
N SER A 30 10.46 34.05 2.82
CA SER A 30 9.11 33.59 3.17
C SER A 30 8.89 32.20 2.60
N GLN A 31 9.75 31.26 2.97
CA GLN A 31 9.40 29.84 2.85
C GLN A 31 8.36 29.57 3.92
N ARG A 32 7.08 29.76 3.56
CA ARG A 32 6.01 29.04 4.26
C ARG A 32 6.27 27.57 3.97
N ALA A 33 6.95 26.90 4.91
CA ALA A 33 6.87 25.46 5.02
C ALA A 33 5.37 25.17 5.19
N LEU A 34 4.70 24.85 4.10
CA LEU A 34 3.45 24.11 4.17
C LEU A 34 3.88 22.79 4.81
N ALA A 35 3.71 22.69 6.14
CA ALA A 35 3.57 21.40 6.78
C ALA A 35 2.42 20.74 6.04
N GLN A 36 2.76 19.92 5.04
CA GLN A 36 1.81 19.04 4.39
C GLN A 36 1.16 18.28 5.53
N SER A 37 -0.14 18.53 5.76
CA SER A 37 -0.83 17.92 6.89
C SER A 37 -0.62 16.43 6.76
N ASP A 38 -0.04 15.85 7.80
CA ASP A 38 0.31 14.45 7.81
C ASP A 38 -0.94 13.61 8.14
N GLU A 39 -1.99 13.84 7.37
CA GLU A 39 -3.32 13.28 7.60
C GLU A 39 -3.54 12.06 6.72
N VAL A 40 -4.02 11.00 7.36
CA VAL A 40 -4.53 9.81 6.70
C VAL A 40 -5.98 10.10 6.29
N VAL A 41 -6.24 10.05 4.98
CA VAL A 41 -7.59 10.29 4.43
C VAL A 41 -8.20 8.96 3.97
N ILE A 42 -9.28 8.54 4.62
CA ILE A 42 -10.03 7.32 4.28
C ILE A 42 -11.40 7.69 3.72
N ARG A 43 -11.84 6.96 2.70
CA ARG A 43 -13.13 7.18 2.01
C ARG A 43 -13.93 5.90 2.02
N ILE A 44 -15.13 5.96 2.58
CA ILE A 44 -16.04 4.82 2.73
C ILE A 44 -17.36 5.17 2.05
N GLU A 45 -17.86 4.27 1.20
CA GLU A 45 -19.19 4.42 0.61
C GLU A 45 -20.26 4.19 1.69
N VAL A 46 -21.23 5.09 1.77
CA VAL A 46 -22.29 5.05 2.79
C VAL A 46 -23.65 5.28 2.17
N GLU A 47 -24.68 4.65 2.74
CA GLU A 47 -26.05 4.72 2.24
C GLU A 47 -26.72 6.05 2.62
N ASP A 48 -26.43 6.57 3.81
CA ASP A 48 -27.03 7.78 4.35
C ASP A 48 -26.03 8.60 5.21
N ARG A 49 -26.57 9.54 6.00
CA ARG A 49 -25.82 10.44 6.88
C ARG A 49 -26.33 10.39 8.33
N SER A 50 -26.95 9.29 8.71
CA SER A 50 -27.43 9.08 10.09
C SER A 50 -26.26 8.98 11.07
N GLU A 51 -26.52 9.21 12.36
CA GLU A 51 -25.49 9.08 13.41
C GLU A 51 -24.94 7.64 13.46
N ASP A 52 -25.80 6.62 13.34
CA ASP A 52 -25.39 5.21 13.30
C ASP A 52 -24.44 4.91 12.12
N THR A 53 -24.74 5.47 10.94
CA THR A 53 -23.85 5.35 9.76
C THR A 53 -22.53 6.08 9.98
N ILE A 54 -22.55 7.25 10.61
CA ILE A 54 -21.32 8.01 10.93
C ILE A 54 -20.44 7.23 11.89
N ASP A 55 -21.00 6.69 12.97
CA ASP A 55 -20.23 5.96 13.98
C ASP A 55 -19.62 4.67 13.40
N ARG A 56 -20.38 3.94 12.57
CA ARG A 56 -19.88 2.77 11.85
C ARG A 56 -18.78 3.14 10.84
N ALA A 57 -18.98 4.19 10.05
CA ALA A 57 -17.99 4.63 9.06
C ALA A 57 -16.72 5.19 9.72
N ALA A 58 -16.84 5.85 10.88
CA ALA A 58 -15.69 6.30 11.67
C ALA A 58 -14.87 5.11 12.17
N ARG A 59 -15.53 4.06 12.68
CA ARG A 59 -14.87 2.82 13.10
C ARG A 59 -14.13 2.15 11.95
N GLU A 60 -14.80 1.97 10.82
CA GLU A 60 -14.21 1.38 9.61
C GLU A 60 -13.05 2.23 9.06
N ALA A 61 -13.14 3.56 9.14
CA ALA A 61 -12.08 4.45 8.70
C ALA A 61 -10.82 4.30 9.57
N LEU A 62 -10.99 4.28 10.89
CA LEU A 62 -9.88 4.10 11.82
C LEU A 62 -9.25 2.70 11.68
N GLU A 63 -10.08 1.66 11.55
CA GLU A 63 -9.61 0.29 11.27
C GLU A 63 -8.77 0.24 10.00
N THR A 64 -9.28 0.82 8.91
CA THR A 64 -8.58 0.88 7.61
C THR A 64 -7.25 1.61 7.73
N ALA A 65 -7.22 2.75 8.44
CA ALA A 65 -6.00 3.52 8.65
C ALA A 65 -4.95 2.72 9.45
N LEU A 66 -5.36 2.04 10.51
CA LEU A 66 -4.50 1.18 11.33
C LEU A 66 -3.93 0.00 10.53
N LEU A 67 -4.77 -0.70 9.77
CA LEU A 67 -4.33 -1.82 8.91
C LEU A 67 -3.39 -1.34 7.80
N LYS A 68 -3.71 -0.22 7.14
CA LYS A 68 -2.89 0.31 6.05
C LYS A 68 -1.53 0.82 6.53
N ARG A 69 -1.45 1.28 7.78
CA ARG A 69 -0.22 1.77 8.41
C ARG A 69 0.59 0.68 9.10
N SER A 70 -0.02 -0.37 9.63
CA SER A 70 0.67 -1.48 10.33
C SER A 70 0.93 -2.71 9.48
N GLY A 71 0.03 -2.99 8.53
CA GLY A 71 -0.02 -4.25 7.79
C GLY A 71 -0.40 -5.46 8.64
N ASP A 72 -0.89 -5.25 9.86
CA ASP A 72 -1.12 -6.31 10.83
C ASP A 72 -2.58 -6.36 11.27
N ARG A 73 -3.27 -7.44 10.89
CA ARG A 73 -4.65 -7.69 11.31
C ARG A 73 -4.76 -8.07 12.79
N ALA A 74 -3.70 -8.64 13.38
CA ALA A 74 -3.73 -9.01 14.79
C ALA A 74 -3.79 -7.78 15.71
N LEU A 75 -3.37 -6.62 15.22
CA LEU A 75 -3.44 -5.34 15.93
C LEU A 75 -4.87 -5.01 16.40
N LEU A 76 -5.87 -5.36 15.60
CA LEU A 76 -7.28 -5.04 15.87
C LEU A 76 -7.84 -5.79 17.08
N GLN A 77 -7.16 -6.85 17.53
CA GLN A 77 -7.55 -7.65 18.71
C GLN A 77 -6.90 -7.12 20.00
N HIS A 78 -6.04 -6.09 19.92
CA HIS A 78 -5.40 -5.54 21.09
C HIS A 78 -6.38 -4.64 21.87
N PRO A 79 -6.50 -4.77 23.21
CA PRO A 79 -7.52 -4.03 23.98
C PRO A 79 -7.47 -2.51 23.82
N ALA A 80 -6.27 -1.93 23.69
CA ALA A 80 -6.12 -0.48 23.44
C ALA A 80 -6.71 -0.05 22.09
N VAL A 81 -6.56 -0.90 21.07
CA VAL A 81 -7.07 -0.64 19.71
C VAL A 81 -8.57 -0.87 19.67
N GLU A 82 -9.08 -1.92 20.31
CA GLU A 82 -10.52 -2.14 20.46
C GLU A 82 -11.23 -0.97 21.15
N ALA A 83 -10.64 -0.42 22.22
CA ALA A 83 -11.17 0.76 22.92
C ALA A 83 -11.17 2.02 22.03
N ALA A 84 -10.11 2.23 21.24
CA ALA A 84 -10.04 3.33 20.28
C ALA A 84 -11.06 3.17 19.15
N LEU A 85 -11.26 1.95 18.63
CA LEU A 85 -12.28 1.64 17.63
C LEU A 85 -13.70 1.84 18.15
N ALA A 86 -13.96 1.52 19.42
CA ALA A 86 -15.25 1.78 20.08
C ALA A 86 -15.55 3.28 20.22
N SER A 87 -14.52 4.13 20.20
CA SER A 87 -14.63 5.60 20.29
C SER A 87 -14.07 6.29 19.03
N ALA A 88 -14.10 5.61 17.88
CA ALA A 88 -13.34 5.99 16.68
C ALA A 88 -13.63 7.41 16.18
N ARG A 89 -14.87 7.89 16.33
CA ARG A 89 -15.26 9.25 15.95
C ARG A 89 -14.44 10.33 16.65
N THR A 90 -14.01 10.09 17.89
CA THR A 90 -13.15 11.02 18.66
C THR A 90 -11.70 11.02 18.19
N GLN A 91 -11.29 10.00 17.42
CA GLN A 91 -9.95 9.87 16.86
C GLN A 91 -9.82 10.58 15.50
N LEU A 92 -10.93 11.00 14.89
CA LEU A 92 -10.93 11.71 13.62
C LEU A 92 -10.63 13.20 13.85
N SER A 93 -9.74 13.79 13.07
CA SER A 93 -9.50 15.24 13.07
C SER A 93 -10.68 15.97 12.40
N LEU A 94 -11.19 15.41 11.30
CA LEU A 94 -12.33 15.91 10.55
C LEU A 94 -13.04 14.75 9.85
N TYR A 95 -14.34 14.90 9.62
CA TYR A 95 -15.04 14.11 8.62
C TYR A 95 -16.01 14.97 7.81
N GLN A 96 -16.27 14.54 6.58
CA GLN A 96 -17.24 15.18 5.69
C GLN A 96 -17.91 14.15 4.77
N PHE A 97 -18.96 14.58 4.08
CA PHE A 97 -19.62 13.77 3.06
C PHE A 97 -19.36 14.33 1.67
N GLU A 98 -18.86 13.51 0.76
CA GLU A 98 -18.76 13.82 -0.67
C GLU A 98 -19.79 13.02 -1.46
N ARG A 99 -20.27 13.56 -2.59
CA ARG A 99 -21.12 12.82 -3.53
C ARG A 99 -20.40 12.71 -4.86
N VAL A 100 -20.09 11.48 -5.28
CA VAL A 100 -19.33 11.20 -6.50
C VAL A 100 -20.06 10.09 -7.26
N GLY A 101 -20.41 10.34 -8.54
CA GLY A 101 -21.07 9.34 -9.38
C GLY A 101 -22.42 8.84 -8.83
N GLY A 102 -23.17 9.71 -8.15
CA GLY A 102 -24.47 9.36 -7.54
C GLY A 102 -24.37 8.63 -6.19
N LYS A 103 -23.18 8.22 -5.77
CA LYS A 103 -22.90 7.56 -4.49
C LYS A 103 -22.45 8.58 -3.44
N THR A 104 -22.83 8.36 -2.18
CA THR A 104 -22.37 9.17 -1.05
C THR A 104 -21.17 8.49 -0.40
N ARG A 105 -20.13 9.27 -0.06
CA ARG A 105 -18.96 8.77 0.67
C ARG A 105 -18.73 9.57 1.92
N PHE A 106 -18.45 8.86 3.01
CA PHE A 106 -17.87 9.41 4.23
C PHE A 106 -16.37 9.56 4.03
N VAL A 107 -15.84 10.76 4.23
CA VAL A 107 -14.42 11.09 4.10
C VAL A 107 -13.90 11.43 5.48
N ALA A 108 -13.09 10.55 6.04
CA ALA A 108 -12.44 10.74 7.34
C ALA A 108 -11.02 11.26 7.16
N GLN A 109 -10.62 12.20 8.00
CA GLN A 109 -9.25 12.65 8.19
C GLN A 109 -8.80 12.24 9.59
N ILE A 110 -7.62 11.65 9.68
CA ILE A 110 -7.04 11.14 10.92
C ILE A 110 -5.58 11.61 10.94
N ASP A 111 -5.15 12.21 12.04
CA ASP A 111 -3.74 12.58 12.21
C ASP A 111 -2.87 11.31 12.20
N ARG A 112 -1.80 11.28 11.39
CA ARG A 112 -0.90 10.11 11.31
C ARG A 112 -0.35 9.74 12.70
N THR A 113 -0.05 10.74 13.54
CA THR A 113 0.45 10.53 14.90
C THR A 113 -0.53 9.74 15.75
N VAL A 114 -1.84 10.00 15.66
CA VAL A 114 -2.87 9.24 16.39
C VAL A 114 -2.85 7.77 15.97
N VAL A 115 -2.77 7.50 14.66
CA VAL A 115 -2.70 6.12 14.14
C VAL A 115 -1.43 5.41 14.64
N GLU A 116 -0.27 6.07 14.54
CA GLU A 116 1.00 5.49 14.97
C GLU A 116 1.10 5.28 16.47
N ASP A 117 0.57 6.20 17.27
CA ASP A 117 0.58 6.09 18.73
C ASP A 117 -0.32 4.94 19.20
N LEU A 118 -1.45 4.71 18.53
CA LEU A 118 -2.29 3.53 18.77
C LEU A 118 -1.56 2.23 18.40
N ILE A 119 -0.83 2.21 17.29
CA ILE A 119 -0.03 1.05 16.87
C ILE A 119 1.05 0.76 17.93
N LYS A 120 1.78 1.79 18.38
CA LYS A 120 2.82 1.67 19.42
C LYS A 120 2.23 1.23 20.76
N ALA A 121 1.07 1.76 21.16
CA ALA A 121 0.37 1.37 22.38
C ALA A 121 -0.04 -0.11 22.39
N ALA A 122 -0.20 -0.71 21.20
CA ALA A 122 -0.43 -2.13 21.02
C ALA A 122 0.85 -2.97 20.83
N ASN A 123 2.04 -2.37 21.05
CA ASN A 123 3.35 -2.95 20.76
C ASN A 123 3.49 -3.44 19.30
N GLY A 124 2.75 -2.82 18.39
CA GLY A 124 2.80 -3.10 16.96
C GLY A 124 3.94 -2.36 16.28
N THR A 125 4.17 -2.73 15.02
CA THR A 125 5.08 -2.03 14.12
C THR A 125 4.28 -1.36 13.00
N PHE A 126 4.80 -0.28 12.44
CA PHE A 126 4.22 0.39 11.28
C PHE A 126 5.20 0.53 10.14
N TRP A 127 4.66 0.70 8.94
CA TRP A 127 5.42 0.81 7.71
C TRP A 127 6.28 2.06 7.63
N THR A 128 7.50 1.91 7.13
CA THR A 128 8.26 3.03 6.57
C THR A 128 7.68 3.47 5.22
N GLU A 129 7.95 4.70 4.77
CA GLU A 129 7.28 5.27 3.58
C GLU A 129 7.58 4.51 2.26
N ALA A 130 8.71 3.81 2.16
CA ALA A 130 9.09 3.04 0.99
C ALA A 130 8.94 1.53 1.24
N ARG A 131 8.00 0.90 0.53
CA ARG A 131 7.81 -0.56 0.55
C ARG A 131 7.78 -1.08 -0.89
N PRO A 132 8.59 -2.09 -1.24
CA PRO A 132 8.47 -2.69 -2.55
C PRO A 132 7.13 -3.43 -2.70
N PRO A 133 6.56 -3.45 -3.90
CA PRO A 133 5.39 -4.29 -4.19
C PRO A 133 5.76 -5.78 -4.21
N ILE A 134 4.75 -6.64 -4.17
CA ILE A 134 4.88 -8.09 -4.29
C ILE A 134 4.36 -8.53 -5.66
N LEU A 135 5.12 -9.36 -6.39
CA LEU A 135 4.66 -9.99 -7.62
C LEU A 135 4.03 -11.36 -7.31
N LEU A 136 2.77 -11.57 -7.70
CA LEU A 136 2.08 -12.84 -7.52
C LEU A 136 2.05 -13.68 -8.80
N TRP A 137 2.74 -14.82 -8.80
CA TRP A 137 2.53 -15.88 -9.78
C TRP A 137 1.46 -16.84 -9.27
N LEU A 138 0.45 -17.12 -10.08
CA LEU A 138 -0.71 -17.93 -9.69
C LEU A 138 -0.91 -19.07 -10.69
N VAL A 139 -0.96 -20.30 -10.18
CA VAL A 139 -1.32 -21.50 -10.94
C VAL A 139 -2.56 -22.14 -10.33
N ILE A 140 -3.50 -22.52 -11.20
CA ILE A 140 -4.74 -23.21 -10.83
C ILE A 140 -4.65 -24.63 -11.33
N ASP A 141 -5.00 -25.59 -10.49
CA ASP A 141 -5.24 -26.98 -10.85
C ASP A 141 -6.73 -27.29 -10.65
N ASP A 142 -7.42 -27.48 -11.77
CA ASP A 142 -8.84 -27.78 -11.83
C ASP A 142 -9.07 -29.01 -12.73
N PRO A 143 -10.31 -29.54 -12.85
CA PRO A 143 -10.56 -30.73 -13.65
C PRO A 143 -10.18 -30.63 -15.14
N ALA A 144 -9.99 -29.43 -15.70
CA ALA A 144 -9.51 -29.23 -17.06
C ALA A 144 -7.97 -29.28 -17.17
N GLY A 145 -7.27 -29.32 -16.03
CA GLY A 145 -5.83 -29.42 -15.92
C GLY A 145 -5.19 -28.14 -15.37
N ARG A 146 -3.86 -28.15 -15.30
CA ARG A 146 -3.07 -27.03 -14.76
C ARG A 146 -2.97 -25.90 -15.76
N ARG A 147 -3.23 -24.69 -15.27
CA ARG A 147 -3.18 -23.47 -16.08
C ARG A 147 -2.77 -22.28 -15.22
N PHE A 148 -2.38 -21.20 -15.87
CA PHE A 148 -2.23 -19.92 -15.17
C PHE A 148 -3.57 -19.46 -14.60
N GLY A 149 -3.53 -18.85 -13.41
CA GLY A 149 -4.70 -18.25 -12.76
C GLY A 149 -4.99 -16.85 -13.29
N ASN A 150 -5.01 -16.68 -14.61
CA ASN A 150 -5.08 -15.38 -15.26
C ASN A 150 -6.28 -15.23 -16.20
N THR A 151 -7.27 -16.12 -16.12
CA THR A 151 -8.46 -16.07 -16.97
C THR A 151 -9.52 -15.12 -16.39
N ALA A 152 -10.61 -14.87 -17.14
CA ALA A 152 -11.74 -14.10 -16.65
C ALA A 152 -12.39 -14.71 -15.40
N ALA A 153 -12.27 -16.03 -15.18
CA ALA A 153 -12.80 -16.70 -14.00
C ALA A 153 -12.09 -16.28 -12.70
N GLU A 154 -10.81 -15.89 -12.78
CA GLU A 154 -10.02 -15.44 -11.63
C GLU A 154 -10.03 -13.91 -11.46
N GLN A 155 -10.76 -13.15 -12.28
CA GLN A 155 -10.79 -11.70 -12.16
C GLN A 155 -11.27 -11.21 -10.76
N PRO A 156 -12.37 -11.76 -10.19
CA PRO A 156 -12.78 -11.40 -8.82
C PRO A 156 -11.75 -11.77 -7.74
N LEU A 157 -10.97 -12.83 -7.98
CA LEU A 157 -9.89 -13.24 -7.08
C LEU A 157 -8.75 -12.20 -7.11
N TRP A 158 -8.35 -11.74 -8.29
CA TRP A 158 -7.32 -10.71 -8.44
C TRP A 158 -7.73 -9.36 -7.84
N GLU A 159 -8.99 -8.96 -8.00
CA GLU A 159 -9.54 -7.75 -7.39
C GLU A 159 -9.47 -7.85 -5.87
N ARG A 160 -10.00 -8.93 -5.28
CA ARG A 160 -9.96 -9.17 -3.84
C ARG A 160 -8.54 -9.20 -3.27
N LEU A 161 -7.62 -9.90 -3.94
CA LEU A 161 -6.22 -9.94 -3.52
C LEU A 161 -5.60 -8.54 -3.57
N SER A 162 -5.83 -7.80 -4.66
CA SER A 162 -5.28 -6.45 -4.81
C SER A 162 -5.81 -5.49 -3.74
N GLU A 163 -7.11 -5.53 -3.45
CA GLU A 163 -7.76 -4.77 -2.38
C GLU A 163 -7.18 -5.17 -1.02
N THR A 164 -7.11 -6.46 -0.71
CA THR A 164 -6.58 -6.98 0.56
C THR A 164 -5.15 -6.51 0.82
N PHE A 165 -4.28 -6.59 -0.19
CA PHE A 165 -2.90 -6.12 -0.05
C PHE A 165 -2.85 -4.59 0.11
N ASP A 166 -3.68 -3.83 -0.63
CA ASP A 166 -3.74 -2.37 -0.51
C ASP A 166 -4.23 -1.90 0.87
N ASP A 167 -5.21 -2.60 1.44
CA ASP A 167 -5.74 -2.35 2.78
C ASP A 167 -4.71 -2.62 3.87
N LEU A 168 -3.74 -3.51 3.60
CA LEU A 168 -2.60 -3.78 4.47
C LEU A 168 -1.37 -2.92 4.10
N GLY A 169 -1.51 -2.02 3.13
CA GLY A 169 -0.51 -1.03 2.74
C GLY A 169 0.54 -1.53 1.74
N VAL A 170 0.46 -2.74 1.22
CA VAL A 170 1.42 -3.26 0.23
C VAL A 170 0.75 -3.35 -1.13
N LYS A 171 1.46 -3.01 -2.21
CA LYS A 171 0.91 -3.16 -3.56
C LYS A 171 1.16 -4.57 -4.09
N LEU A 172 0.10 -5.23 -4.55
CA LEU A 172 0.20 -6.49 -5.28
C LEU A 172 0.32 -6.22 -6.79
N ARG A 173 1.29 -6.87 -7.43
CA ARG A 173 1.48 -6.86 -8.88
C ARG A 173 1.10 -8.22 -9.46
N ARG A 174 0.36 -8.17 -10.56
CA ARG A 174 0.02 -9.32 -11.39
C ARG A 174 0.95 -9.36 -12.62
N PRO A 175 1.58 -10.51 -12.95
CA PRO A 175 2.26 -10.72 -14.22
C PRO A 175 1.31 -10.55 -15.40
N LEU A 176 1.83 -10.16 -16.56
CA LEU A 176 1.00 -10.07 -17.76
C LEU A 176 0.59 -11.46 -18.28
N TYR A 177 1.37 -12.51 -17.95
CA TYR A 177 1.23 -13.85 -18.51
C TYR A 177 1.23 -13.80 -20.04
N ASP A 178 2.10 -12.94 -20.60
CA ASP A 178 2.25 -12.77 -22.04
C ASP A 178 3.21 -13.82 -22.64
N LEU A 179 3.45 -13.76 -23.94
CA LEU A 179 4.36 -14.70 -24.61
C LEU A 179 5.78 -14.67 -24.05
N SER A 180 6.26 -13.52 -23.54
CA SER A 180 7.61 -13.42 -22.98
C SER A 180 7.68 -14.16 -21.63
N ASP A 181 6.65 -14.01 -20.80
CA ASP A 181 6.52 -14.78 -19.56
C ASP A 181 6.42 -16.28 -19.86
N ALA A 182 5.61 -16.64 -20.86
CA ALA A 182 5.36 -18.04 -21.23
C ALA A 182 6.57 -18.77 -21.83
N VAL A 183 7.58 -18.03 -22.33
CA VAL A 183 8.85 -18.61 -22.81
C VAL A 183 9.70 -19.14 -21.64
N LEU A 184 9.66 -18.45 -20.49
CA LEU A 184 10.46 -18.81 -19.32
C LEU A 184 9.66 -19.69 -18.35
N VAL A 185 8.40 -19.34 -18.11
CA VAL A 185 7.55 -19.93 -17.09
C VAL A 185 6.38 -20.63 -17.74
N SER A 186 6.18 -21.90 -17.40
CA SER A 186 5.00 -22.69 -17.77
C SER A 186 4.11 -22.94 -16.55
N PRO A 187 2.81 -23.29 -16.72
CA PRO A 187 1.96 -23.69 -15.60
C PRO A 187 2.55 -24.85 -14.79
N ASP A 188 3.17 -25.82 -15.47
CA ASP A 188 3.86 -26.94 -14.81
C ASP A 188 5.14 -26.51 -14.10
N GLY A 189 5.86 -25.51 -14.61
CA GLY A 189 7.00 -24.89 -13.94
C GLY A 189 6.59 -24.19 -12.64
N LEU A 190 5.52 -23.39 -12.67
CA LEU A 190 4.91 -22.81 -11.47
C LEU A 190 4.47 -23.90 -10.49
N TRP A 191 3.82 -24.94 -11.00
CA TRP A 191 3.36 -26.06 -10.18
C TRP A 191 4.51 -26.75 -9.46
N ARG A 192 5.62 -27.03 -10.16
CA ARG A 192 6.83 -27.63 -9.56
C ARG A 192 7.65 -26.66 -8.72
N ARG A 193 7.28 -25.37 -8.67
CA ARG A 193 8.01 -24.28 -7.99
C ARG A 193 9.43 -24.15 -8.53
N ASP A 194 9.58 -24.21 -9.85
CA ASP A 194 10.86 -24.05 -10.51
C ASP A 194 11.31 -22.58 -10.44
N PHE A 195 11.90 -22.20 -9.32
CA PHE A 195 12.17 -20.79 -9.00
C PHE A 195 13.23 -20.14 -9.88
N GLY A 196 14.08 -20.90 -10.58
CA GLY A 196 15.07 -20.33 -11.51
C GLY A 196 14.39 -19.49 -12.60
N PRO A 197 13.59 -20.12 -13.49
CA PRO A 197 12.85 -19.41 -14.52
C PRO A 197 11.81 -18.42 -13.97
N ILE A 198 11.20 -18.70 -12.80
CA ILE A 198 10.23 -17.77 -12.18
C ILE A 198 10.91 -16.47 -11.75
N VAL A 199 12.09 -16.56 -11.13
CA VAL A 199 12.86 -15.37 -10.73
C VAL A 199 13.30 -14.62 -11.98
N GLU A 200 13.85 -15.29 -12.99
CA GLU A 200 14.27 -14.68 -14.26
C GLU A 200 13.11 -13.92 -14.94
N ALA A 201 11.93 -14.53 -15.04
CA ALA A 201 10.74 -13.86 -15.58
C ALA A 201 10.28 -12.68 -14.71
N SER A 202 10.53 -12.73 -13.40
CA SER A 202 10.16 -11.68 -12.46
C SER A 202 11.08 -10.45 -12.54
N GLU A 203 12.33 -10.61 -13.00
CA GLU A 203 13.30 -9.51 -13.19
C GLU A 203 12.79 -8.45 -14.17
N ARG A 204 12.05 -8.86 -15.21
CA ARG A 204 11.40 -7.93 -16.16
C ARG A 204 10.46 -6.95 -15.47
N TYR A 205 9.84 -7.36 -14.36
CA TYR A 205 8.95 -6.52 -13.58
C TYR A 205 9.69 -5.67 -12.53
N GLY A 206 11.00 -5.85 -12.38
CA GLY A 206 11.81 -5.19 -11.35
C GLY A 206 11.47 -5.66 -9.93
N MET A 207 10.99 -6.90 -9.78
CA MET A 207 10.41 -7.39 -8.53
C MET A 207 11.33 -8.40 -7.85
N THR A 208 11.64 -8.14 -6.58
CA THR A 208 12.46 -9.03 -5.73
C THR A 208 11.62 -9.80 -4.71
N HIS A 209 10.38 -9.37 -4.44
CA HIS A 209 9.46 -10.05 -3.53
C HIS A 209 8.41 -10.78 -4.35
N LEU A 210 8.44 -12.11 -4.26
CA LEU A 210 7.62 -13.01 -5.05
C LEU A 210 6.66 -13.76 -4.13
N LEU A 211 5.40 -13.83 -4.52
CA LEU A 211 4.43 -14.75 -3.96
C LEU A 211 4.05 -15.74 -5.07
N LEU A 212 4.14 -17.03 -4.79
CA LEU A 212 3.68 -18.11 -5.66
C LEU A 212 2.48 -18.78 -5.02
N GLY A 213 1.31 -18.65 -5.64
CA GLY A 213 0.08 -19.33 -5.24
C GLY A 213 -0.22 -20.53 -6.12
N ARG A 214 -0.47 -21.68 -5.50
CA ARG A 214 -1.10 -22.85 -6.14
C ARG A 214 -2.48 -23.04 -5.54
N LEU A 215 -3.51 -23.02 -6.36
CA LEU A 215 -4.89 -23.27 -5.94
C LEU A 215 -5.40 -24.51 -6.63
N ILE A 216 -5.82 -25.49 -5.82
CA ILE A 216 -6.27 -26.80 -6.28
C ILE A 216 -7.75 -26.92 -5.94
N ARG A 217 -8.59 -27.10 -6.94
CA ARG A 217 -10.02 -27.35 -6.73
C ARG A 217 -10.28 -28.84 -6.64
N LEU A 218 -10.70 -29.31 -5.47
CA LEU A 218 -11.06 -30.69 -5.25
C LEU A 218 -12.46 -30.98 -5.80
N SER A 219 -12.73 -32.24 -6.14
CA SER A 219 -14.02 -32.69 -6.68
C SER A 219 -15.20 -32.49 -5.72
N ASN A 220 -14.94 -32.43 -4.42
CA ASN A 220 -15.94 -32.14 -3.37
C ASN A 220 -16.22 -30.65 -3.18
N GLY A 221 -15.66 -29.77 -4.02
CA GLY A 221 -15.85 -28.32 -3.95
C GLY A 221 -14.91 -27.60 -2.98
N ARG A 222 -14.10 -28.33 -2.20
CA ARG A 222 -13.07 -27.75 -1.34
C ARG A 222 -11.85 -27.31 -2.15
N TYR A 223 -11.05 -26.45 -1.54
CA TYR A 223 -9.82 -25.92 -2.10
C TYR A 223 -8.62 -26.37 -1.28
N ILE A 224 -7.50 -26.59 -1.94
CA ILE A 224 -6.18 -26.59 -1.29
C ILE A 224 -5.44 -25.35 -1.81
N GLY A 225 -5.03 -24.50 -0.89
CA GLY A 225 -4.17 -23.35 -1.17
C GLY A 225 -2.77 -23.62 -0.69
N GLU A 226 -1.79 -23.46 -1.56
CA GLU A 226 -0.38 -23.57 -1.19
C GLU A 226 0.34 -22.32 -1.67
N TRP A 227 1.02 -21.68 -0.73
CA TRP A 227 1.62 -20.37 -0.94
C TRP A 227 3.09 -20.42 -0.59
N VAL A 228 3.92 -19.82 -1.42
CA VAL A 228 5.34 -19.64 -1.15
C VAL A 228 5.68 -18.16 -1.33
N TYR A 229 6.17 -17.54 -0.27
CA TYR A 229 6.79 -16.23 -0.35
C TYR A 229 8.29 -16.41 -0.49
N ARG A 230 8.90 -15.63 -1.39
CA ARG A 230 10.34 -15.65 -1.60
C ARG A 230 10.88 -14.26 -1.88
N ASP A 231 12.02 -13.97 -1.28
CA ASP A 231 12.91 -12.89 -1.72
C ASP A 231 14.36 -13.41 -1.85
N VAL A 232 15.32 -12.50 -1.96
CA VAL A 232 16.75 -12.84 -2.10
C VAL A 232 17.35 -13.54 -0.88
N SER A 233 16.71 -13.43 0.29
CA SER A 233 17.21 -13.87 1.59
C SER A 233 16.39 -15.01 2.21
N VAL A 234 15.10 -15.09 1.92
CA VAL A 234 14.19 -16.03 2.57
C VAL A 234 13.24 -16.69 1.58
N GLU A 235 12.93 -17.96 1.84
CA GLU A 235 11.80 -18.66 1.26
C GLU A 235 10.97 -19.25 2.39
N ARG A 236 9.66 -18.98 2.38
CA ARG A 236 8.70 -19.53 3.34
C ARG A 236 7.50 -20.09 2.61
N ALA A 237 6.92 -21.14 3.16
CA ALA A 237 5.76 -21.79 2.57
C ALA A 237 4.67 -22.06 3.61
N VAL A 238 3.42 -22.00 3.17
CA VAL A 238 2.24 -22.39 3.95
C VAL A 238 1.25 -23.14 3.05
N SER A 239 0.48 -24.05 3.65
CA SER A 239 -0.58 -24.78 2.96
C SER A 239 -1.82 -24.82 3.84
N ILE A 240 -2.98 -24.80 3.20
CA ILE A 240 -4.29 -24.93 3.85
C ILE A 240 -5.22 -25.76 2.98
N GLN A 241 -6.10 -26.52 3.63
CA GLN A 241 -7.32 -27.03 3.01
C GLN A 241 -8.50 -26.23 3.53
N ALA A 242 -9.36 -25.77 2.62
CA ALA A 242 -10.41 -24.80 2.91
C ALA A 242 -11.71 -25.16 2.18
N ASP A 243 -12.84 -24.81 2.77
CA ASP A 243 -14.16 -25.01 2.16
C ASP A 243 -14.55 -23.89 1.19
N SER A 244 -13.76 -22.80 1.17
CA SER A 244 -13.95 -21.67 0.27
C SER A 244 -12.62 -21.19 -0.31
N LEU A 245 -12.68 -20.54 -1.47
CA LEU A 245 -11.52 -19.91 -2.08
C LEU A 245 -10.95 -18.78 -1.21
N GLU A 246 -11.83 -18.05 -0.51
CA GLU A 246 -11.45 -16.97 0.41
C GLU A 246 -10.57 -17.48 1.56
N THR A 247 -10.98 -18.57 2.22
CA THR A 247 -10.17 -19.18 3.27
C THR A 247 -8.89 -19.82 2.70
N ALA A 248 -8.90 -20.25 1.43
CA ALA A 248 -7.71 -20.81 0.79
C ALA A 248 -6.61 -19.77 0.50
N ILE A 249 -6.97 -18.49 0.31
CA ILE A 249 -6.02 -17.43 -0.05
C ILE A 249 -5.42 -16.71 1.17
N ASP A 250 -6.14 -16.70 2.29
CA ASP A 250 -5.77 -15.93 3.48
C ASP A 250 -4.38 -16.26 4.05
N PRO A 251 -3.94 -17.54 4.12
CA PRO A 251 -2.59 -17.85 4.58
C PRO A 251 -1.49 -17.29 3.69
N GLY A 252 -1.73 -17.18 2.37
CA GLY A 252 -0.77 -16.59 1.44
C GLY A 252 -0.56 -15.10 1.67
N VAL A 253 -1.65 -14.38 1.91
CA VAL A 253 -1.61 -12.96 2.31
C VAL A 253 -0.88 -12.83 3.64
N THR A 254 -1.30 -13.58 4.67
CA THR A 254 -0.70 -13.54 6.01
C THR A 254 0.80 -13.81 5.96
N LEU A 255 1.23 -14.82 5.21
CA LEU A 255 2.64 -15.16 5.00
C LEU A 255 3.43 -14.00 4.39
N ALA A 256 2.93 -13.48 3.26
CA ALA A 256 3.58 -12.40 2.53
C ALA A 256 3.71 -11.13 3.37
N MET A 257 2.63 -10.75 4.06
CA MET A 257 2.61 -9.56 4.91
C MET A 257 3.52 -9.72 6.13
N ALA A 258 3.60 -10.90 6.73
CA ALA A 258 4.52 -11.16 7.84
C ALA A 258 6.00 -10.94 7.42
N GLU A 259 6.41 -11.45 6.26
CA GLU A 259 7.78 -11.27 5.76
C GLU A 259 8.07 -9.82 5.34
N MET A 260 7.08 -9.12 4.76
CA MET A 260 7.20 -7.69 4.48
C MET A 260 7.37 -6.87 5.76
N ARG A 261 6.55 -7.12 6.79
CA ARG A 261 6.66 -6.41 8.08
C ARG A 261 8.02 -6.63 8.73
N ARG A 262 8.51 -7.88 8.72
CA ARG A 262 9.81 -8.24 9.27
C ARG A 262 10.97 -7.41 8.67
N GLN A 263 10.84 -6.98 7.41
CA GLN A 263 11.89 -6.26 6.69
C GLN A 263 11.71 -4.75 6.65
N TYR A 264 10.46 -4.26 6.58
CA TYR A 264 10.16 -2.88 6.24
C TYR A 264 9.36 -2.12 7.31
N ALA A 265 8.85 -2.81 8.33
CA ALA A 265 8.16 -2.17 9.44
C ALA A 265 9.14 -1.81 10.58
N VAL A 266 8.81 -0.74 11.30
CA VAL A 266 9.56 -0.23 12.45
C VAL A 266 8.64 -0.18 13.67
N ALA A 267 9.24 -0.35 14.86
CA ALA A 267 8.57 -0.20 16.14
C ALA A 267 8.58 1.26 16.62
#